data_AF-A0A2G9XCY1-F1
#
_entry.id   AF-A0A2G9XCY1-F1
#
_cell.length_a   1.000
_cell.length_b   1.000
_cell.length_c   1.000
_cell.angle_alpha   90.00
_cell.angle_beta   90.00
_cell.angle_gamma   90.00
#
_symmetry.space_group_name_H-M   'P 1'
#
loop_
_entity.id
_entity.type
_entity.pdbx_description
1 polymer ?
#
loop_
_entity_poly.entity_id
_entity_poly.type
_entity_poly.pdbx_seq_one_letter_code
_entity_poly.pdbx_strand_id
1 'polypeptide(L)'
;MNEITRFAIFILSLFFIYKISCAQTFGQRVLGAVFSSKDIAVRQSVSPMISTITSFEEKEEMVEEAIPYETVYVKNANLEIGEKSVEKEGIDGKWIRAYKVTYWYGEEAKRELLNTEKEPAQNEVVNVGTKIVWRKVDTLGEKNVSDAKISYWKKMPDVWATSYDKSCYGCNEYTALGAKLDYGICAVDPKKIKLYTRIYVPGYGICQALDVGGAIEGNKIDVGFYDLHAQSPEVGWKGAHYTSIYLLDNEEANLTLLP
;
A
#
# COMPACT_ATOMS: atom_id res chain seq x y z
N MET A 1 16.02 -21.94 3.47
CA MET A 1 17.46 -22.20 3.69
C MET A 1 17.97 -21.21 4.70
N ASN A 2 18.62 -21.74 5.75
CA ASN A 2 19.70 -21.21 6.58
C ASN A 2 19.82 -19.71 6.90
N GLU A 3 20.21 -19.52 8.16
CA GLU A 3 20.75 -18.33 8.80
C GLU A 3 21.57 -17.39 7.91
N ILE A 4 21.50 -16.10 8.19
CA ILE A 4 22.63 -15.29 8.70
C ILE A 4 22.19 -13.82 8.84
N THR A 5 22.40 -13.29 10.03
CA THR A 5 22.40 -11.90 10.49
C THR A 5 22.99 -10.84 9.54
N ARG A 6 22.43 -9.61 9.58
CA ARG A 6 23.12 -8.29 9.77
C ARG A 6 22.10 -7.15 9.67
N PHE A 7 21.72 -6.51 10.79
CA PHE A 7 22.31 -5.32 11.44
C PHE A 7 22.27 -4.03 10.61
N ALA A 8 21.48 -3.07 11.11
CA ALA A 8 21.33 -1.70 10.64
C ALA A 8 22.19 -0.71 11.44
N ILE A 9 22.28 0.53 10.93
CA ILE A 9 22.48 1.85 11.59
C ILE A 9 23.65 2.69 11.01
N PHE A 10 23.31 3.61 10.09
CA PHE A 10 23.32 5.09 10.16
C PHE A 10 24.44 5.92 10.86
N ILE A 11 24.85 7.00 10.16
CA ILE A 11 25.25 8.39 10.58
C ILE A 11 26.74 8.88 10.50
N LEU A 12 26.91 9.87 9.59
CA LEU A 12 27.65 11.16 9.56
C LEU A 12 29.13 11.38 9.98
N SER A 13 29.75 12.24 9.15
CA SER A 13 30.51 13.50 9.43
C SER A 13 32.05 13.53 9.44
N LEU A 14 32.59 14.23 8.43
CA LEU A 14 33.47 15.43 8.48
C LEU A 14 34.41 15.63 9.70
N PHE A 15 35.73 15.73 9.48
CA PHE A 15 36.54 16.98 9.53
C PHE A 15 38.06 16.73 9.54
N PHE A 16 38.74 17.60 8.78
CA PHE A 16 40.15 18.02 8.74
C PHE A 16 40.92 18.04 10.07
N ILE A 17 42.19 17.56 10.12
CA ILE A 17 43.28 18.12 10.98
C ILE A 17 44.66 18.00 10.27
N TYR A 18 45.51 18.97 10.61
CA TYR A 18 46.72 19.52 9.98
C TYR A 18 48.02 19.19 10.77
N LYS A 19 49.19 19.55 10.21
CA LYS A 19 50.58 19.68 10.77
C LYS A 19 51.52 18.47 10.70
N ILE A 20 52.68 18.50 10.03
CA ILE A 20 53.91 19.36 10.06
C ILE A 20 54.82 19.09 11.28
N SER A 21 56.07 18.66 11.01
CA SER A 21 57.37 19.05 11.63
C SER A 21 58.46 18.01 11.27
N CYS A 22 59.77 18.24 11.26
CA CYS A 22 60.67 19.41 11.22
C CYS A 22 62.12 18.86 11.23
N ALA A 23 63.05 19.59 10.62
CA ALA A 23 64.51 19.71 10.90
C ALA A 23 65.46 18.50 10.73
N GLN A 24 66.59 18.73 10.03
CA GLN A 24 67.85 19.14 10.68
C GLN A 24 68.91 19.61 9.68
N THR A 25 69.79 20.49 10.16
CA THR A 25 70.76 21.34 9.44
C THR A 25 72.22 20.93 9.63
N PHE A 26 73.02 21.24 8.60
CA PHE A 26 74.42 21.70 8.58
C PHE A 26 75.59 20.84 9.12
N GLY A 27 76.59 20.66 8.24
CA GLY A 27 77.97 20.33 8.59
C GLY A 27 78.87 20.33 7.35
N GLN A 28 79.62 21.43 7.13
CA GLN A 28 80.67 21.51 6.10
C GLN A 28 81.97 20.85 6.56
N ARG A 29 82.73 20.27 5.61
CA ARG A 29 84.20 20.34 5.58
C ARG A 29 84.71 20.29 4.14
N VAL A 30 85.69 21.15 3.87
CA VAL A 30 86.33 21.39 2.58
C VAL A 30 87.64 20.59 2.51
N LEU A 31 87.94 19.93 1.39
CA LEU A 31 89.32 19.60 1.00
C LEU A 31 89.40 19.63 -0.53
N GLY A 32 90.33 20.43 -1.06
CA GLY A 32 90.51 20.65 -2.49
C GLY A 32 91.27 19.52 -3.18
N ALA A 33 90.92 19.30 -4.44
CA ALA A 33 91.81 18.75 -5.45
C ALA A 33 91.50 19.46 -6.78
N VAL A 34 92.53 20.10 -7.34
CA VAL A 34 92.51 20.67 -8.68
C VAL A 34 92.73 19.53 -9.66
N PHE A 35 91.81 19.29 -10.58
CA PHE A 35 92.10 18.62 -11.84
C PHE A 35 91.44 19.36 -13.00
N SER A 36 92.30 19.80 -13.90
CA SER A 36 92.00 20.36 -15.21
C SER A 36 91.83 19.21 -16.19
N SER A 37 90.68 19.15 -16.86
CA SER A 37 90.59 18.86 -18.29
C SER A 37 89.15 19.02 -18.79
N LYS A 38 89.05 19.62 -19.97
CA LYS A 38 87.83 19.88 -20.73
C LYS A 38 87.02 18.60 -20.93
N ASP A 39 85.79 18.60 -20.42
CA ASP A 39 84.71 17.82 -21.02
C ASP A 39 83.51 18.75 -21.22
N ILE A 40 83.31 19.14 -22.48
CA ILE A 40 82.07 19.79 -22.92
C ILE A 40 81.01 18.69 -22.88
N ALA A 41 80.31 18.59 -21.74
CA ALA A 41 79.12 17.78 -21.64
C ALA A 41 78.05 18.41 -22.55
N VAL A 42 77.86 17.82 -23.73
CA VAL A 42 76.69 18.06 -24.57
C VAL A 42 75.48 17.75 -23.70
N ARG A 43 74.77 18.78 -23.24
CA ARG A 43 73.40 18.62 -22.74
C ARG A 43 72.59 18.12 -23.92
N GLN A 44 72.41 16.80 -24.03
CA GLN A 44 71.29 16.28 -24.81
C GLN A 44 70.05 16.90 -24.21
N SER A 45 69.39 17.77 -24.98
CA SER A 45 68.01 18.14 -24.70
C SER A 45 67.18 16.88 -24.90
N VAL A 46 67.09 16.05 -23.86
CA VAL A 46 66.08 15.01 -23.81
C VAL A 46 64.77 15.75 -23.61
N SER A 47 64.14 16.14 -24.72
CA SER A 47 62.72 16.48 -24.66
C SER A 47 62.03 15.21 -24.19
N PRO A 48 61.41 15.16 -23.01
CA PRO A 48 60.63 13.99 -22.66
C PRO A 48 59.55 13.86 -23.75
N MET A 49 59.58 12.77 -24.50
CA MET A 49 58.43 12.39 -25.31
C MET A 49 57.32 12.07 -24.31
N ILE A 50 56.50 13.07 -24.00
CA ILE A 50 55.29 12.87 -23.21
C ILE A 50 54.33 12.09 -24.12
N SER A 51 54.32 10.77 -23.97
CA SER A 51 53.28 9.92 -24.53
C SER A 51 52.03 10.13 -23.69
N THR A 52 51.12 10.99 -24.14
CA THR A 52 49.75 10.99 -23.61
C THR A 52 49.02 9.81 -24.23
N ILE A 53 48.86 8.73 -23.46
CA ILE A 53 47.91 7.69 -23.81
C ILE A 53 46.53 8.23 -23.47
N THR A 54 45.78 8.68 -24.48
CA THR A 54 44.37 9.01 -24.35
C THR A 54 43.57 7.71 -24.53
N SER A 55 43.03 7.17 -23.43
CA SER A 55 42.14 6.00 -23.48
C SER A 55 40.70 6.50 -23.33
N PHE A 56 40.03 6.68 -24.47
CA PHE A 56 38.58 6.88 -24.53
C PHE A 56 37.95 5.58 -25.00
N GLU A 57 36.93 5.12 -24.27
CA GLU A 57 36.10 3.99 -24.65
C GLU A 57 34.65 4.47 -24.77
N GLU A 58 33.98 4.12 -25.87
CA GLU A 58 32.57 4.45 -26.08
C GLU A 58 31.74 3.17 -26.03
N LYS A 59 30.64 3.19 -25.27
CA LYS A 59 29.69 2.08 -25.16
C LYS A 59 28.27 2.58 -25.38
N GLU A 60 27.45 1.73 -25.96
CA GLU A 60 26.00 1.92 -25.98
C GLU A 60 25.38 1.19 -24.79
N GLU A 61 24.66 1.94 -23.97
CA GLU A 61 23.93 1.42 -22.80
C GLU A 61 22.44 1.64 -22.99
N MET A 62 21.64 0.61 -22.71
CA MET A 62 20.19 0.71 -22.67
C MET A 62 19.72 0.72 -21.23
N VAL A 63 18.93 1.75 -20.89
CA VAL A 63 18.25 1.85 -19.61
C VAL A 63 16.76 1.64 -19.86
N GLU A 64 16.19 0.63 -19.22
CA GLU A 64 14.76 0.35 -19.24
C GLU A 64 14.10 0.89 -17.97
N GLU A 65 13.05 1.68 -18.11
CA GLU A 65 12.20 2.15 -17.01
C GLU A 65 10.77 1.66 -17.21
N ALA A 66 10.22 0.95 -16.22
CA ALA A 66 8.87 0.41 -16.30
C ALA A 66 7.80 1.51 -16.30
N ILE A 67 6.74 1.30 -17.08
CA ILE A 67 5.51 2.09 -17.07
C ILE A 67 4.42 1.17 -16.49
N PRO A 68 4.01 1.37 -15.23
CA PRO A 68 3.04 0.50 -14.60
C PRO A 68 1.71 0.53 -15.37
N TYR A 69 1.08 -0.64 -15.53
CA TYR A 69 -0.28 -0.69 -16.05
C TYR A 69 -1.31 -0.18 -15.01
N GLU A 70 -2.48 0.20 -15.50
CA GLU A 70 -3.63 0.52 -14.65
C GLU A 70 -4.67 -0.62 -14.68
N THR A 71 -5.40 -0.81 -13.58
CA THR A 71 -6.54 -1.73 -13.54
C THR A 71 -7.84 -0.99 -13.84
N VAL A 72 -8.56 -1.43 -14.87
CA VAL A 72 -9.87 -0.92 -15.28
C VAL A 72 -10.96 -1.89 -14.84
N TYR A 73 -11.89 -1.40 -14.01
CA TYR A 73 -13.03 -2.19 -13.53
C TYR A 73 -14.25 -2.02 -14.44
N VAL A 74 -14.78 -3.13 -14.96
CA VAL A 74 -15.98 -3.15 -15.83
C VAL A 74 -17.11 -3.91 -15.13
N LYS A 75 -18.31 -3.31 -15.06
CA LYS A 75 -19.47 -3.95 -14.44
C LYS A 75 -19.99 -5.09 -15.32
N ASN A 76 -20.21 -6.26 -14.72
CA ASN A 76 -20.72 -7.44 -15.41
C ASN A 76 -21.99 -7.98 -14.72
N ALA A 77 -23.12 -7.90 -15.41
CA ALA A 77 -24.43 -8.31 -14.89
C ALA A 77 -24.64 -9.84 -14.82
N ASN A 78 -23.75 -10.63 -15.41
CA ASN A 78 -23.83 -12.09 -15.35
C ASN A 78 -23.06 -12.68 -14.16
N LEU A 79 -22.10 -11.91 -13.62
CA LEU A 79 -21.24 -12.31 -12.51
C LEU A 79 -21.86 -11.87 -11.18
N GLU A 80 -21.78 -12.71 -10.13
CA GLU A 80 -22.40 -12.40 -8.84
C GLU A 80 -21.72 -11.22 -8.13
N ILE A 81 -22.49 -10.45 -7.37
CA ILE A 81 -21.95 -9.32 -6.63
C ILE A 81 -20.84 -9.74 -5.66
N GLY A 82 -19.69 -9.07 -5.76
CA GLY A 82 -18.48 -9.38 -4.99
C GLY A 82 -17.51 -10.33 -5.69
N GLU A 83 -17.94 -11.04 -6.72
CA GLU A 83 -17.03 -11.81 -7.58
C GLU A 83 -16.29 -10.87 -8.54
N LYS A 84 -15.04 -11.23 -8.83
CA LYS A 84 -14.20 -10.57 -9.80
C LYS A 84 -13.63 -11.59 -10.77
N SER A 85 -13.49 -11.22 -12.02
CA SER A 85 -12.84 -12.04 -13.04
C SER A 85 -11.95 -11.17 -13.90
N VAL A 86 -10.69 -11.59 -14.08
CA VAL A 86 -9.76 -10.91 -14.98
C VAL A 86 -10.11 -11.30 -16.41
N GLU A 87 -10.57 -10.34 -17.20
CA GLU A 87 -10.81 -10.53 -18.64
C GLU A 87 -9.52 -10.38 -19.43
N LYS A 88 -8.66 -9.47 -18.99
CA LYS A 88 -7.39 -9.18 -19.63
C LYS A 88 -6.31 -8.88 -18.60
N GLU A 89 -5.21 -9.60 -18.66
CA GLU A 89 -4.05 -9.38 -17.80
C GLU A 89 -3.36 -8.05 -18.15
N GLY A 90 -2.87 -7.38 -17.11
CA GLY A 90 -2.07 -6.17 -17.26
C GLY A 90 -0.64 -6.50 -17.67
N ILE A 91 -0.07 -5.69 -18.57
CA ILE A 91 1.34 -5.80 -18.96
C ILE A 91 1.95 -4.42 -18.81
N ASP A 92 2.97 -4.30 -17.96
CA ASP A 92 3.74 -3.08 -17.83
C ASP A 92 4.36 -2.70 -19.18
N GLY A 93 4.28 -1.41 -19.49
CA GLY A 93 5.05 -0.84 -20.58
C GLY A 93 6.48 -0.56 -20.13
N LYS A 94 7.27 0.00 -21.03
CA LYS A 94 8.60 0.50 -20.69
C LYS A 94 9.04 1.66 -21.56
N TRP A 95 9.83 2.54 -20.96
CA TRP A 95 10.70 3.44 -21.69
C TRP A 95 12.04 2.76 -21.91
N ILE A 96 12.51 2.77 -23.15
CA ILE A 96 13.84 2.27 -23.52
C ILE A 96 14.64 3.50 -23.93
N ARG A 97 15.66 3.85 -23.13
CA ARG A 97 16.56 4.96 -23.44
C ARG A 97 17.93 4.42 -23.79
N ALA A 98 18.38 4.70 -25.02
CA ALA A 98 19.70 4.35 -25.49
C ALA A 98 20.64 5.52 -25.25
N TYR A 99 21.75 5.26 -24.55
CA TYR A 99 22.78 6.23 -24.25
C TYR A 99 24.09 5.84 -24.91
N LYS A 100 24.79 6.83 -25.45
CA LYS A 100 26.22 6.71 -25.73
C LYS A 100 26.99 7.19 -24.51
N VAL A 101 27.76 6.30 -23.89
CA VAL A 101 28.54 6.59 -22.69
C VAL A 101 30.02 6.55 -23.05
N THR A 102 30.70 7.67 -22.83
CA THR A 102 32.15 7.81 -23.02
C THR A 102 32.84 7.64 -21.68
N TYR A 103 33.77 6.70 -21.61
CA TYR A 103 34.59 6.41 -20.46
C TYR A 103 36.00 6.97 -20.64
N TRP A 104 36.56 7.53 -19.56
CA TRP A 104 37.95 7.97 -19.46
C TRP A 104 38.61 7.23 -18.31
N TYR A 105 39.60 6.38 -18.61
CA TYR A 105 40.23 5.48 -17.62
C TYR A 105 39.22 4.63 -16.81
N GLY A 106 38.13 4.22 -17.45
CA GLY A 106 37.08 3.40 -16.83
C GLY A 106 36.04 4.16 -16.01
N GLU A 107 36.18 5.48 -15.84
CA GLU A 107 35.14 6.31 -15.22
C GLU A 107 34.28 7.00 -16.29
N GLU A 108 32.97 7.11 -16.04
CA GLU A 108 32.03 7.77 -16.95
C GLU A 108 32.36 9.26 -17.06
N ALA A 109 32.80 9.69 -18.24
CA ALA A 109 33.16 11.08 -18.52
C ALA A 109 32.00 11.85 -19.18
N LYS A 110 31.18 11.16 -19.99
CA LYS A 110 30.05 11.77 -20.71
C LYS A 110 28.97 10.75 -21.00
N ARG A 111 27.71 11.18 -20.95
CA ARG A 111 26.53 10.44 -21.38
C ARG A 111 25.68 11.28 -22.31
N GLU A 112 25.36 10.75 -23.48
CA GLU A 112 24.51 11.38 -24.49
C GLU A 112 23.30 10.50 -24.78
N LEU A 113 22.09 11.04 -24.66
CA LEU A 113 20.88 10.34 -25.05
C LEU A 113 20.80 10.26 -26.58
N LEU A 114 20.82 9.04 -27.11
CA LEU A 114 20.71 8.80 -28.55
C LEU A 114 19.26 8.67 -28.99
N ASN A 115 18.48 7.86 -28.26
CA ASN A 115 17.10 7.55 -28.62
C ASN A 115 16.25 7.32 -27.37
N THR A 116 14.95 7.53 -27.51
CA THR A 116 13.93 7.16 -26.52
C THR A 116 12.78 6.48 -27.24
N GLU A 117 12.56 5.21 -26.92
CA GLU A 117 11.44 4.40 -27.41
C GLU A 117 10.46 4.12 -26.28
N LYS A 118 9.18 4.02 -26.63
CA LYS A 118 8.10 3.75 -25.68
C LYS A 118 7.34 2.51 -26.10
N GLU A 119 7.35 1.50 -25.24
CA GLU A 119 6.39 0.41 -25.28
C GLU A 119 5.25 0.75 -24.31
N PRO A 120 4.02 0.99 -24.81
CA PRO A 120 2.91 1.38 -23.94
C PRO A 120 2.46 0.23 -23.05
N ALA A 121 2.05 0.55 -21.82
CA ALA A 121 1.44 -0.41 -20.92
C ALA A 121 0.07 -0.87 -21.45
N GLN A 122 -0.26 -2.13 -21.19
CA GLN A 122 -1.56 -2.70 -21.42
C GLN A 122 -2.31 -2.80 -20.09
N ASN A 123 -3.42 -2.08 -19.98
CA ASN A 123 -4.24 -2.10 -18.77
C ASN A 123 -4.86 -3.48 -18.52
N GLU A 124 -4.90 -3.83 -17.23
CA GLU A 124 -5.62 -4.99 -16.74
C GLU A 124 -7.12 -4.68 -16.74
N VAL A 125 -7.94 -5.57 -17.29
CA VAL A 125 -9.40 -5.42 -17.30
C VAL A 125 -10.00 -6.44 -16.35
N VAL A 126 -10.61 -5.95 -15.28
CA VAL A 126 -11.25 -6.78 -14.26
C VAL A 126 -12.74 -6.55 -14.28
N ASN A 127 -13.48 -7.61 -14.63
CA ASN A 127 -14.92 -7.64 -14.51
C ASN A 127 -15.33 -7.74 -13.05
N VAL A 128 -16.23 -6.87 -12.61
CA VAL A 128 -16.84 -6.89 -11.27
C VAL A 128 -18.30 -7.26 -11.38
N GLY A 129 -18.72 -8.26 -10.60
CA GLY A 129 -20.08 -8.77 -10.68
C GLY A 129 -21.12 -7.81 -10.07
N THR A 130 -22.28 -7.73 -10.71
CA THR A 130 -23.44 -6.95 -10.23
C THR A 130 -24.71 -7.78 -10.12
N LYS A 131 -24.65 -9.08 -10.40
CA LYS A 131 -25.81 -9.97 -10.30
C LYS A 131 -26.14 -10.27 -8.84
N ILE A 132 -27.41 -10.07 -8.49
CA ILE A 132 -27.92 -10.33 -7.14
C ILE A 132 -28.59 -11.69 -7.13
N VAL A 133 -28.13 -12.57 -6.24
CA VAL A 133 -28.69 -13.91 -6.07
C VAL A 133 -29.22 -14.05 -4.65
N TRP A 134 -30.54 -14.18 -4.55
CA TRP A 134 -31.23 -14.39 -3.29
C TRP A 134 -31.06 -15.83 -2.81
N ARG A 135 -30.61 -15.96 -1.57
CA ARG A 135 -30.39 -17.21 -0.85
C ARG A 135 -31.25 -17.21 0.41
N LYS A 136 -31.40 -18.37 1.04
CA LYS A 136 -32.14 -18.51 2.30
C LYS A 136 -31.22 -18.94 3.44
N VAL A 137 -31.44 -18.36 4.62
CA VAL A 137 -30.82 -18.78 5.89
C VAL A 137 -31.90 -19.31 6.81
N ASP A 138 -31.61 -20.42 7.49
CA ASP A 138 -32.50 -20.98 8.50
C ASP A 138 -32.36 -20.18 9.80
N THR A 139 -33.49 -19.82 10.39
CA THR A 139 -33.61 -19.01 11.62
C THR A 139 -34.38 -19.77 12.71
N LEU A 140 -34.46 -21.10 12.58
CA LEU A 140 -35.10 -21.96 13.56
C LEU A 140 -34.41 -21.86 14.92
N GLY A 141 -35.18 -21.51 15.95
CA GLY A 141 -34.69 -21.36 17.32
C GLY A 141 -34.26 -19.94 17.69
N GLU A 142 -34.32 -18.99 16.75
CA GLU A 142 -34.16 -17.56 17.04
C GLU A 142 -35.42 -17.02 17.73
N LYS A 143 -35.23 -16.25 18.80
CA LYS A 143 -36.37 -15.77 19.62
C LYS A 143 -37.16 -14.64 18.98
N ASN A 144 -36.51 -13.78 18.20
CA ASN A 144 -37.08 -12.54 17.65
C ASN A 144 -37.19 -12.55 16.13
N VAL A 145 -37.32 -13.74 15.55
CA VAL A 145 -37.54 -13.91 14.13
C VAL A 145 -38.73 -14.84 13.97
N SER A 146 -39.83 -14.31 13.42
CA SER A 146 -41.05 -15.10 13.20
C SER A 146 -40.91 -16.12 12.07
N ASP A 147 -40.11 -15.77 11.06
CA ASP A 147 -39.96 -16.59 9.87
C ASP A 147 -38.96 -17.71 10.14
N ALA A 148 -39.28 -18.94 9.72
CA ALA A 148 -38.36 -20.07 9.85
C ALA A 148 -37.15 -19.97 8.89
N LYS A 149 -37.29 -19.22 7.81
CA LYS A 149 -36.24 -18.95 6.83
C LYS A 149 -36.34 -17.50 6.36
N ILE A 150 -35.20 -16.81 6.32
CA ILE A 150 -35.10 -15.45 5.78
C ILE A 150 -34.35 -15.47 4.45
N SER A 151 -34.81 -14.67 3.49
CA SER A 151 -34.11 -14.42 2.23
C SER A 151 -33.06 -13.33 2.40
N TYR A 152 -31.85 -13.55 1.91
CA TYR A 152 -30.75 -12.58 1.90
C TYR A 152 -30.04 -12.60 0.55
N TRP A 153 -29.40 -11.52 0.17
CA TRP A 153 -28.65 -11.45 -1.09
C TRP A 153 -27.12 -11.47 -0.88
N LYS A 154 -26.64 -11.01 0.28
CA LYS A 154 -25.21 -11.03 0.63
C LYS A 154 -25.00 -11.52 2.05
N LYS A 155 -24.09 -12.48 2.19
CA LYS A 155 -23.56 -12.95 3.46
C LYS A 155 -22.22 -12.26 3.70
N MET A 156 -22.01 -11.70 4.89
CA MET A 156 -20.72 -11.17 5.31
C MET A 156 -20.17 -12.05 6.44
N PRO A 157 -19.15 -12.88 6.19
CA PRO A 157 -18.50 -13.68 7.23
C PRO A 157 -17.57 -12.81 8.09
N ASP A 158 -17.18 -13.36 9.25
CA ASP A 158 -16.16 -12.81 10.14
C ASP A 158 -16.38 -11.34 10.54
N VAL A 159 -17.65 -10.98 10.79
CA VAL A 159 -18.02 -9.67 11.30
C VAL A 159 -17.93 -9.68 12.81
N TRP A 160 -17.18 -8.74 13.39
CA TRP A 160 -17.16 -8.52 14.83
C TRP A 160 -18.44 -7.81 15.25
N ALA A 161 -19.31 -8.51 15.97
CA ALA A 161 -20.59 -7.97 16.42
C ALA A 161 -20.50 -7.59 17.89
N THR A 162 -20.78 -6.33 18.21
CA THR A 162 -20.88 -5.78 19.56
C THR A 162 -22.31 -5.30 19.81
N SER A 163 -22.56 -4.79 21.01
CA SER A 163 -23.85 -4.17 21.35
C SER A 163 -23.65 -2.85 22.10
N TYR A 164 -24.60 -1.93 21.93
CA TYR A 164 -24.63 -0.65 22.61
C TYR A 164 -26.05 -0.27 23.04
N ASP A 165 -26.13 0.65 23.99
CA ASP A 165 -27.37 1.36 24.34
C ASP A 165 -27.08 2.85 24.52
N LYS A 166 -28.09 3.63 24.90
CA LYS A 166 -27.93 5.08 25.09
C LYS A 166 -26.99 5.47 26.23
N SER A 167 -26.66 4.54 27.13
CA SER A 167 -25.85 4.81 28.33
C SER A 167 -24.35 4.68 28.10
N CYS A 168 -23.91 4.20 26.92
CA CYS A 168 -22.49 4.10 26.63
C CYS A 168 -21.79 5.46 26.53
N TYR A 169 -20.47 5.44 26.76
CA TYR A 169 -19.65 6.64 26.75
C TYR A 169 -19.68 7.33 25.37
N GLY A 170 -20.19 8.56 25.33
CA GLY A 170 -20.35 9.33 24.09
C GLY A 170 -21.62 9.02 23.29
N CYS A 171 -22.47 8.13 23.80
CA CYS A 171 -23.74 7.75 23.19
C CYS A 171 -24.89 8.65 23.67
N ASN A 172 -25.97 8.70 22.89
CA ASN A 172 -27.18 9.42 23.25
C ASN A 172 -28.43 8.67 22.75
N GLU A 173 -29.62 9.26 22.91
CA GLU A 173 -30.88 8.60 22.54
C GLU A 173 -31.17 8.59 21.03
N TYR A 174 -30.35 9.22 20.21
CA TYR A 174 -30.55 9.38 18.78
C TYR A 174 -29.38 8.81 17.98
N THR A 175 -29.70 8.12 16.90
CA THR A 175 -28.73 7.62 15.93
C THR A 175 -28.20 8.74 15.04
N ALA A 176 -27.18 8.46 14.26
CA ALA A 176 -26.63 9.36 13.25
C ALA A 176 -27.65 9.85 12.21
N LEU A 177 -28.72 9.08 11.97
CA LEU A 177 -29.84 9.47 11.09
C LEU A 177 -31.00 10.14 11.83
N GLY A 178 -30.87 10.37 13.14
CA GLY A 178 -31.88 11.02 13.98
C GLY A 178 -33.03 10.10 14.42
N ALA A 179 -32.93 8.79 14.17
CA ALA A 179 -33.89 7.84 14.72
C ALA A 179 -33.68 7.71 16.23
N LYS A 180 -34.76 7.54 16.99
CA LYS A 180 -34.64 7.22 18.41
C LYS A 180 -34.07 5.81 18.56
N LEU A 181 -33.03 5.66 19.38
CA LEU A 181 -32.40 4.38 19.66
C LEU A 181 -33.40 3.42 20.30
N ASP A 182 -33.52 2.23 19.72
CA ASP A 182 -34.30 1.11 20.24
C ASP A 182 -33.74 -0.21 19.69
N TYR A 183 -34.23 -1.33 20.22
CA TYR A 183 -34.03 -2.64 19.64
C TYR A 183 -34.47 -2.66 18.17
N GLY A 184 -33.70 -3.36 17.33
CA GLY A 184 -33.87 -3.37 15.88
C GLY A 184 -33.06 -2.31 15.14
N ILE A 185 -32.24 -1.52 15.83
CA ILE A 185 -31.28 -0.59 15.22
C ILE A 185 -29.87 -1.19 15.27
N CYS A 186 -29.02 -0.88 14.31
CA CYS A 186 -27.60 -1.17 14.37
C CYS A 186 -26.73 -0.05 13.80
N ALA A 187 -25.52 0.08 14.35
CA ALA A 187 -24.45 0.90 13.83
C ALA A 187 -23.54 0.08 12.91
N VAL A 188 -23.16 0.65 11.77
CA VAL A 188 -22.31 0.01 10.76
C VAL A 188 -21.26 0.98 10.23
N ASP A 189 -20.28 0.46 9.49
CA ASP A 189 -19.41 1.26 8.62
C ASP A 189 -20.09 1.51 7.24
N PRO A 190 -20.48 2.75 6.90
CA PRO A 190 -21.12 3.08 5.60
C PRO A 190 -20.28 2.75 4.36
N LYS A 191 -18.97 2.57 4.50
CA LYS A 191 -18.08 2.14 3.41
C LYS A 191 -18.23 0.65 3.11
N LYS A 192 -18.76 -0.14 4.06
CA LYS A 192 -18.95 -1.59 3.93
C LYS A 192 -20.42 -1.98 3.79
N ILE A 193 -21.29 -1.35 4.57
CA ILE A 193 -22.74 -1.60 4.61
C ILE A 193 -23.44 -0.24 4.56
N LYS A 194 -24.30 -0.02 3.58
CA LYS A 194 -25.02 1.25 3.48
C LYS A 194 -26.00 1.43 4.64
N LEU A 195 -26.25 2.69 4.95
CA LEU A 195 -27.34 3.06 5.84
C LEU A 195 -28.68 2.65 5.23
N TYR A 196 -29.69 2.48 6.09
CA TYR A 196 -31.01 1.90 5.82
C TYR A 196 -31.05 0.41 5.47
N THR A 197 -29.91 -0.25 5.27
CA THR A 197 -29.87 -1.69 5.02
C THR A 197 -30.44 -2.47 6.19
N ARG A 198 -31.35 -3.41 5.93
CA ARG A 198 -31.81 -4.41 6.89
C ARG A 198 -30.87 -5.59 6.90
N ILE A 199 -30.50 -6.01 8.10
CA ILE A 199 -29.46 -7.00 8.35
C ILE A 199 -30.01 -7.99 9.36
N TYR A 200 -29.89 -9.27 9.06
CA TYR A 200 -30.08 -10.32 10.04
C TYR A 200 -28.74 -10.65 10.72
N VAL A 201 -28.74 -10.57 12.06
CA VAL A 201 -27.61 -10.85 12.94
C VAL A 201 -28.00 -12.02 13.85
N PRO A 202 -27.41 -13.22 13.68
CA PRO A 202 -27.72 -14.37 14.53
C PRO A 202 -27.56 -14.08 16.03
N GLY A 203 -28.51 -14.55 16.85
CA GLY A 203 -28.53 -14.30 18.30
C GLY A 203 -28.95 -12.88 18.73
N TYR A 204 -29.16 -11.97 17.78
CA TYR A 204 -29.80 -10.68 18.02
C TYR A 204 -31.17 -10.62 17.36
N GLY A 205 -31.23 -10.86 16.04
CA GLY A 205 -32.43 -10.71 15.21
C GLY A 205 -32.17 -9.82 14.00
N ILE A 206 -33.22 -9.18 13.50
CA ILE A 206 -33.12 -8.24 12.38
C ILE A 206 -32.87 -6.84 12.93
N CYS A 207 -31.87 -6.14 12.37
CA CYS A 207 -31.62 -4.73 12.62
C CYS A 207 -31.67 -3.91 11.32
N GLN A 208 -31.90 -2.61 11.44
CA GLN A 208 -31.71 -1.65 10.36
C GLN A 208 -30.51 -0.75 10.66
N ALA A 209 -29.65 -0.58 9.66
CA ALA A 209 -28.45 0.24 9.72
C ALA A 209 -28.81 1.74 9.76
N LEU A 210 -29.13 2.26 10.94
CA LEU A 210 -29.54 3.66 11.12
C LEU A 210 -28.52 4.51 11.86
N ASP A 211 -27.41 3.91 12.28
CA ASP A 211 -26.38 4.59 13.07
C ASP A 211 -24.97 4.36 12.52
N VAL A 212 -24.05 5.22 12.94
CA VAL A 212 -22.60 5.08 12.72
C VAL A 212 -21.88 5.37 14.02
N GLY A 213 -20.77 4.68 14.26
CA GLY A 213 -19.92 4.93 15.42
C GLY A 213 -18.47 5.09 15.00
N GLY A 214 -17.73 5.99 15.66
CA GLY A 214 -16.31 6.21 15.34
C GLY A 214 -15.43 4.97 15.55
N ALA A 215 -15.88 4.03 16.39
CA ALA A 215 -15.21 2.75 16.62
C ALA A 215 -15.81 1.59 15.79
N ILE A 216 -16.78 1.86 14.92
CA ILE A 216 -17.47 0.90 14.06
C ILE A 216 -16.95 1.08 12.63
N GLU A 217 -15.74 0.57 12.42
CA GLU A 217 -15.04 0.65 11.13
C GLU A 217 -14.74 -0.76 10.59
N GLY A 218 -14.82 -0.94 9.28
CA GLY A 218 -14.55 -2.20 8.62
C GLY A 218 -15.64 -3.26 8.84
N ASN A 219 -15.23 -4.51 9.08
CA ASN A 219 -16.15 -5.63 9.28
C ASN A 219 -16.62 -5.69 10.74
N LYS A 220 -17.27 -4.62 11.20
CA LYS A 220 -17.82 -4.50 12.55
C LYS A 220 -19.26 -4.01 12.49
N ILE A 221 -20.07 -4.51 13.41
CA ILE A 221 -21.46 -4.10 13.60
C ILE A 221 -21.72 -3.91 15.09
N ASP A 222 -22.50 -2.89 15.45
CA ASP A 222 -22.95 -2.67 16.82
C ASP A 222 -24.47 -2.77 16.86
N VAL A 223 -25.03 -3.76 17.55
CA VAL A 223 -26.49 -3.92 17.66
C VAL A 223 -27.03 -3.06 18.81
N GLY A 224 -28.02 -2.24 18.50
CA GLY A 224 -28.58 -1.26 19.42
C GLY A 224 -29.65 -1.85 20.31
N PHE A 225 -29.63 -1.45 21.57
CA PHE A 225 -30.69 -1.73 22.54
C PHE A 225 -31.16 -0.42 23.15
N TYR A 226 -32.44 -0.35 23.52
CA TYR A 226 -32.91 0.77 24.34
C TYR A 226 -32.36 0.67 25.76
N ASP A 227 -32.39 -0.55 26.31
CA ASP A 227 -31.75 -0.93 27.57
C ASP A 227 -31.06 -2.28 27.35
N LEU A 228 -29.73 -2.25 27.26
CA LEU A 228 -28.94 -3.45 26.96
C LEU A 228 -29.12 -4.53 28.03
N HIS A 229 -29.16 -4.14 29.31
CA HIS A 229 -29.22 -5.09 30.42
C HIS A 229 -30.57 -5.78 30.51
N ALA A 230 -31.66 -5.06 30.22
CA ALA A 230 -33.00 -5.62 30.21
C ALA A 230 -33.24 -6.49 28.97
N GLN A 231 -32.88 -6.02 27.78
CA GLN A 231 -33.29 -6.63 26.52
C GLN A 231 -32.34 -7.75 26.05
N SER A 232 -31.03 -7.66 26.32
CA SER A 232 -30.05 -8.68 25.86
C SER A 232 -30.41 -10.12 26.28
N PRO A 233 -30.82 -10.41 27.53
CA PRO A 233 -31.22 -11.76 27.94
C PRO A 233 -32.50 -12.25 27.26
N GLU A 234 -33.45 -11.35 27.02
CA GLU A 234 -34.73 -11.66 26.37
C GLU A 234 -34.49 -12.17 24.95
N VAL A 235 -33.66 -11.46 24.19
CA VAL A 235 -33.34 -11.76 22.79
C VAL A 235 -32.33 -12.90 22.64
N GLY A 236 -31.58 -13.22 23.71
CA GLY A 236 -30.55 -14.27 23.68
C GLY A 236 -29.18 -13.77 23.22
N TRP A 237 -28.95 -12.46 23.23
CA TRP A 237 -27.65 -11.86 22.91
C TRP A 237 -26.63 -12.20 24.00
N LYS A 238 -25.49 -12.77 23.59
CA LYS A 238 -24.46 -13.31 24.49
C LYS A 238 -23.25 -12.38 24.67
N GLY A 239 -23.33 -11.15 24.20
CA GLY A 239 -22.22 -10.22 24.17
C GLY A 239 -21.39 -10.32 22.88
N ALA A 240 -20.24 -9.65 22.87
CA ALA A 240 -19.47 -9.45 21.65
C ALA A 240 -18.81 -10.74 21.13
N HIS A 241 -18.95 -11.00 19.83
CA HIS A 241 -18.40 -12.20 19.18
C HIS A 241 -18.29 -12.02 17.66
N TYR A 242 -17.51 -12.89 17.02
CA TYR A 242 -17.51 -13.00 15.56
C TYR A 242 -18.73 -13.78 15.08
N THR A 243 -19.43 -13.24 14.08
CA THR A 243 -20.58 -13.90 13.46
C THR A 243 -20.65 -13.62 11.96
N SER A 244 -21.47 -14.40 11.25
CA SER A 244 -21.86 -14.07 9.88
C SER A 244 -23.16 -13.29 9.91
N ILE A 245 -23.19 -12.13 9.24
CA ILE A 245 -24.42 -11.34 9.07
C ILE A 245 -24.95 -11.46 7.65
N TYR A 246 -26.24 -11.19 7.49
CA TYR A 246 -26.97 -11.42 6.24
C TYR A 246 -27.74 -10.16 5.83
N LEU A 247 -27.45 -9.61 4.66
CA LEU A 247 -28.07 -8.39 4.15
C LEU A 247 -29.37 -8.76 3.43
N LEU A 248 -30.46 -8.16 3.87
CA LEU A 248 -31.83 -8.56 3.52
C LEU A 248 -32.46 -7.67 2.45
N ASP A 249 -31.92 -6.49 2.21
CA ASP A 249 -32.33 -5.57 1.15
C ASP A 249 -31.12 -5.01 0.41
N ASN A 250 -31.31 -4.76 -0.88
CA ASN A 250 -30.29 -4.21 -1.76
C ASN A 250 -30.56 -2.72 -2.03
N GLU A 251 -29.50 -1.97 -2.34
CA GLU A 251 -29.49 -0.55 -2.68
C GLU A 251 -30.57 -0.15 -3.73
N GLU A 252 -30.94 -1.03 -4.67
CA GLU A 252 -31.99 -0.75 -5.66
C GLU A 252 -33.42 -0.73 -5.06
N ALA A 253 -33.66 -1.43 -3.96
CA ALA A 253 -34.97 -1.49 -3.30
C ALA A 253 -35.25 -0.29 -2.39
N ASN A 254 -34.19 0.43 -1.96
CA ASN A 254 -34.30 1.62 -1.11
C ASN A 254 -34.44 2.93 -1.91
N LEU A 255 -34.24 2.92 -3.23
CA LEU A 255 -34.57 4.04 -4.12
C LEU A 255 -36.09 4.24 -4.31
N THR A 256 -36.91 3.23 -3.99
CA THR A 256 -38.38 3.28 -4.07
C THR A 256 -39.08 3.67 -2.77
N LEU A 257 -38.34 3.92 -1.68
CA LEU A 257 -38.90 4.22 -0.35
C LEU A 257 -38.51 5.60 0.19
N LEU A 258 -37.87 6.45 -0.62
CA LEU A 258 -37.73 7.86 -0.33
C LEU A 258 -38.99 8.59 -0.83
N PRO A 259 -39.66 9.41 0.00
CA PRO A 259 -40.81 10.22 -0.44
C PRO A 259 -40.43 11.24 -1.53
#